data_AF-A0A7C1WBS0-F1
#
_entry.id   AF-A0A7C1WBS0-F1
#
_cell.length_a   1.000
_cell.length_b   1.000
_cell.length_c   1.000
_cell.angle_alpha   90.00
_cell.angle_beta   90.00
_cell.angle_gamma   90.00
#
_symmetry.space_group_name_H-M   'P 1'
#
loop_
_entity.id
_entity.type
_entity.pdbx_description
1 polymer ?
#
loop_
_entity_poly.entity_id
_entity_poly.type
_entity_poly.pdbx_seq_one_letter_code
_entity_poly.pdbx_strand_id
1 'polypeptide(L)'
;MKIQGDADKTAQLKQHREGYLITFDKPIGEKQHLQGLFTTPLQLTTHSTIEDNSGRPAQERDGVFIFEAIKTGTRLQSVLKMRKFIADKLKAANENWWEVLNANIRVGKSKKDDYGWVSLKAEHCQQTPTLPTQSPDKQLTVWLCTDLLLRDARLRPSTDLADLQKELEKQLGVELRTRKENDDSLSALIRTNRTEGWHQRWGQPRPSYIGLVAGSCIVFECQSGRLEPKQLQALMRRGLGERRAEGFGEVRFNPPLLMQALSELPRLEANNFLLTIKQRRKTELAMTSDSQAFVKILETAAWREDIRRAAVAISVNTKIRRQTFDWRADKPPNNQLGALRTVLNQMQTLGDKPYVLGWLDHLCGTANRKDKWTDKGLKIVYAFLKEPQLIWDELQKSTHQSGLKHLFPTLRAEAKASLEKELWAEAVRTLFAVAIRYEKRERDF
;
A
#
# COMPACT_ATOMS: atom_id res chain seq x y z
N MET A 1 5.96 -14.85 -22.90
CA MET A 1 7.20 -15.60 -22.68
C MET A 1 7.32 -16.62 -23.81
N LYS A 2 7.80 -16.16 -24.96
CA LYS A 2 8.34 -17.05 -25.98
C LYS A 2 9.80 -17.22 -25.55
N ILE A 3 10.30 -18.45 -25.41
CA ILE A 3 11.74 -18.66 -25.28
C ILE A 3 12.35 -18.71 -26.69
N GLN A 4 11.97 -17.71 -27.48
CA GLN A 4 12.36 -17.39 -28.85
C GLN A 4 12.04 -15.90 -28.97
N GLY A 5 13.04 -15.06 -28.68
CA GLY A 5 12.93 -13.62 -28.82
C GLY A 5 13.09 -13.22 -30.28
N ASP A 6 12.19 -12.38 -30.80
CA ASP A 6 12.51 -11.60 -31.98
C ASP A 6 13.66 -10.65 -31.62
N ALA A 7 14.69 -10.67 -32.46
CA ALA A 7 15.97 -10.02 -32.27
C ALA A 7 15.88 -8.50 -32.36
N ASP A 8 15.39 -7.83 -31.31
CA ASP A 8 15.75 -6.44 -31.03
C ASP A 8 16.95 -6.44 -30.07
N LYS A 9 18.16 -6.43 -30.67
CA LYS A 9 19.47 -6.75 -30.09
C LYS A 9 19.99 -5.84 -28.93
N THR A 10 19.12 -5.10 -28.23
CA THR A 10 19.56 -4.21 -27.13
C THR A 10 18.70 -4.22 -25.86
N ALA A 11 17.60 -4.96 -25.81
CA ALA A 11 16.76 -5.00 -24.60
C ALA A 11 17.23 -6.09 -23.61
N GLN A 12 17.72 -5.68 -22.44
CA GLN A 12 17.96 -6.60 -21.32
C GLN A 12 16.63 -7.24 -20.89
N LEU A 13 16.46 -8.54 -21.16
CA LEU A 13 15.29 -9.29 -20.72
C LEU A 13 15.29 -9.41 -19.19
N LYS A 14 14.21 -8.94 -18.54
CA LYS A 14 14.00 -9.07 -17.10
C LYS A 14 12.81 -9.97 -16.83
N GLN A 15 12.97 -10.89 -15.88
CA GLN A 15 11.85 -11.69 -15.37
C GLN A 15 10.81 -10.78 -14.72
N HIS A 16 9.54 -10.96 -15.08
CA HIS A 16 8.44 -10.40 -14.29
C HIS A 16 8.40 -11.09 -12.93
N ARG A 17 8.41 -10.30 -11.85
CA ARG A 17 8.58 -10.79 -10.48
C ARG A 17 7.27 -10.86 -9.70
N GLU A 18 6.18 -10.41 -10.30
CA GLU A 18 4.89 -10.28 -9.66
C GLU A 18 3.77 -10.61 -10.64
N GLY A 19 2.63 -10.95 -10.07
CA GLY A 19 1.42 -11.29 -10.78
C GLY A 19 1.28 -12.76 -11.13
N TYR A 20 0.14 -13.08 -11.71
CA TYR A 20 -0.27 -14.41 -12.12
C TYR A 20 -1.01 -14.33 -13.45
N LEU A 21 -0.99 -15.45 -14.18
CA LEU A 21 -1.74 -15.61 -15.42
C LEU A 21 -2.97 -16.46 -15.12
N ILE A 22 -4.15 -16.00 -15.56
CA ILE A 22 -5.38 -16.79 -15.42
C ILE A 22 -5.41 -17.82 -16.57
N THR A 23 -5.35 -19.11 -16.21
CA THR A 23 -5.54 -20.30 -17.06
C THR A 23 -5.15 -20.18 -18.55
N PHE A 24 -3.95 -20.66 -18.87
CA PHE A 24 -3.50 -21.06 -20.22
C PHE A 24 -3.51 -22.59 -20.34
N ASP A 25 -4.65 -23.18 -19.99
CA ASP A 25 -4.82 -24.64 -19.91
C ASP A 25 -5.48 -25.22 -21.18
N LYS A 26 -5.76 -24.40 -22.21
CA LYS A 26 -6.30 -24.91 -23.47
C LYS A 26 -5.19 -25.56 -24.32
N PRO A 27 -5.48 -26.63 -25.08
CA PRO A 27 -4.57 -27.18 -26.08
C PRO A 27 -4.16 -26.15 -27.15
N ILE A 28 -2.93 -26.26 -27.65
CA ILE A 28 -2.44 -25.47 -28.78
C ILE A 28 -3.35 -25.71 -29.99
N GLY A 29 -3.76 -24.64 -30.69
CA GLY A 29 -4.62 -24.70 -31.87
C GLY A 29 -6.11 -24.44 -31.60
N GLU A 30 -6.57 -24.49 -30.35
CA GLU A 30 -7.88 -23.95 -29.99
C GLU A 30 -7.85 -22.42 -29.96
N LYS A 31 -9.00 -21.75 -30.17
CA LYS A 31 -9.12 -20.29 -30.00
C LYS A 31 -8.70 -19.89 -28.57
N GLN A 32 -7.47 -19.42 -28.46
CA GLN A 32 -6.84 -18.90 -27.26
C GLN A 32 -6.56 -17.42 -27.46
N HIS A 33 -6.62 -16.69 -26.36
CA HIS A 33 -6.29 -15.29 -26.33
C HIS A 33 -5.13 -15.06 -25.38
N LEU A 34 -4.35 -14.01 -25.60
CA LEU A 34 -3.43 -13.54 -24.58
C LEU A 34 -4.21 -13.15 -23.33
N GLN A 35 -4.07 -13.95 -22.28
CA GLN A 35 -4.62 -13.63 -20.96
C GLN A 35 -3.90 -12.42 -20.39
N GLY A 36 -4.62 -11.60 -19.62
CA GLY A 36 -4.01 -10.53 -18.86
C GLY A 36 -3.00 -11.06 -17.84
N LEU A 37 -1.93 -10.32 -17.62
CA LEU A 37 -1.14 -10.45 -16.39
C LEU A 37 -1.94 -9.76 -15.28
N PHE A 38 -2.30 -10.51 -14.25
CA PHE A 38 -3.06 -10.01 -13.11
C PHE A 38 -2.13 -9.83 -11.92
N THR A 39 -2.37 -8.80 -11.12
CA THR A 39 -1.67 -8.59 -9.85
C THR A 39 -2.70 -8.58 -8.72
N THR A 40 -2.29 -9.03 -7.53
CA THR A 40 -3.14 -8.98 -6.35
C THR A 40 -3.37 -7.52 -5.96
N PRO A 41 -4.62 -7.04 -5.88
CA PRO A 41 -4.88 -5.67 -5.46
C PRO A 41 -4.54 -5.51 -3.97
N LEU A 42 -3.75 -4.48 -3.66
CA LEU A 42 -3.33 -4.14 -2.31
C LEU A 42 -3.98 -2.81 -1.88
N GLN A 43 -4.17 -2.66 -0.58
CA GLN A 43 -4.69 -1.44 0.05
C GLN A 43 -3.87 -1.13 1.29
N LEU A 44 -3.44 0.13 1.40
CA LEU A 44 -2.79 0.66 2.60
C LEU A 44 -3.84 1.11 3.60
N THR A 45 -3.64 0.79 4.87
CA THR A 45 -4.48 1.24 5.98
C THR A 45 -3.59 1.68 7.12
N THR A 46 -3.91 2.83 7.70
CA THR A 46 -3.20 3.37 8.86
C THR A 46 -3.86 2.89 10.14
N HIS A 47 -3.06 2.43 11.09
CA HIS A 47 -3.47 2.03 12.42
C HIS A 47 -2.74 2.86 13.47
N SER A 48 -3.37 3.00 14.62
CA SER A 48 -2.78 3.64 15.78
C SER A 48 -3.13 2.86 17.04
N THR A 49 -2.14 2.56 17.86
CA THR A 49 -2.38 2.04 19.20
C THR A 49 -2.68 3.21 20.13
N ILE A 50 -3.90 3.25 20.68
CA ILE A 50 -4.35 4.29 21.62
C ILE A 50 -4.18 3.76 23.04
N GLU A 51 -3.60 4.57 23.93
CA GLU A 51 -3.60 4.23 25.35
C GLU A 51 -4.94 4.56 25.99
N ASP A 52 -5.55 3.56 26.62
CA ASP A 52 -6.88 3.68 27.24
C ASP A 52 -6.97 4.83 28.25
N ASN A 53 -5.94 5.04 29.07
CA ASN A 53 -5.94 6.08 30.10
C ASN A 53 -5.86 7.51 29.54
N SER A 54 -5.09 7.70 28.47
CA SER A 54 -4.85 9.03 27.89
C SER A 54 -5.78 9.34 26.72
N GLY A 55 -6.41 8.32 26.13
CA GLY A 55 -7.17 8.42 24.90
C GLY A 55 -6.33 8.89 23.71
N ARG A 56 -4.99 8.79 23.81
CA ARG A 56 -4.04 9.28 22.80
C ARG A 56 -3.07 8.18 22.39
N PRO A 57 -2.52 8.24 21.16
CA PRO A 57 -1.44 7.36 20.76
C PRO A 57 -0.22 7.61 21.64
N ALA A 58 0.36 6.55 22.19
CA ALA A 58 1.63 6.64 22.91
C ALA A 58 2.77 6.14 22.04
N GLN A 59 3.83 6.94 21.98
CA GLN A 59 5.02 6.65 21.19
C GLN A 59 5.76 5.39 21.69
N GLU A 60 5.53 4.99 22.95
CA GLU A 60 6.17 3.83 23.58
C GLU A 60 5.48 2.49 23.29
N ARG A 61 4.23 2.47 22.77
CA ARG A 61 3.42 1.24 22.57
C ARG A 61 2.95 1.04 21.12
N ASP A 62 3.86 1.14 20.16
CA ASP A 62 3.67 0.95 18.71
C ASP A 62 3.17 2.17 17.91
N GLY A 63 2.74 3.25 18.56
CA GLY A 63 2.46 4.52 17.88
C GLY A 63 1.50 4.40 16.69
N VAL A 64 1.92 4.92 15.51
CA VAL A 64 1.16 4.87 14.25
C VAL A 64 1.93 4.02 13.24
N PHE A 65 1.25 3.05 12.63
CA PHE A 65 1.84 2.19 11.59
C PHE A 65 0.90 2.05 10.38
N ILE A 66 1.48 1.68 9.24
CA ILE A 66 0.74 1.45 8.00
C ILE A 66 0.84 -0.03 7.67
N PHE A 67 -0.30 -0.64 7.38
CA PHE A 67 -0.40 -2.03 6.96
C PHE A 67 -0.84 -2.10 5.49
N GLU A 68 -0.07 -2.83 4.68
CA GLU A 68 -0.45 -3.14 3.30
C GLU A 68 -1.19 -4.49 3.28
N ALA A 69 -2.49 -4.45 3.01
CA ALA A 69 -3.37 -5.61 3.01
C ALA A 69 -3.82 -5.98 1.60
N ILE A 70 -4.13 -7.26 1.39
CA ILE A 70 -4.90 -7.68 0.22
C ILE A 70 -6.28 -7.03 0.30
N LYS A 71 -6.70 -6.37 -0.79
CA LYS A 71 -7.95 -5.62 -0.83
C LYS A 71 -9.16 -6.54 -0.62
N THR A 72 -10.15 -6.07 0.16
CA THR A 72 -11.43 -6.76 0.35
C THR A 72 -12.13 -7.03 -0.99
N GLY A 73 -12.80 -8.17 -1.09
CA GLY A 73 -13.44 -8.64 -2.33
C GLY A 73 -12.50 -9.40 -3.26
N THR A 74 -11.22 -9.54 -2.91
CA THR A 74 -10.28 -10.42 -3.62
C THR A 74 -10.68 -11.88 -3.44
N ARG A 75 -10.84 -12.61 -4.54
CA ARG A 75 -11.07 -14.06 -4.53
C ARG A 75 -9.73 -14.78 -4.63
N LEU A 76 -9.41 -15.57 -3.61
CA LEU A 76 -8.28 -16.50 -3.63
C LEU A 76 -8.79 -17.89 -3.98
N GLN A 77 -8.05 -18.62 -4.81
CA GLN A 77 -8.40 -19.98 -5.23
C GLN A 77 -7.23 -20.92 -4.97
N SER A 78 -7.55 -22.14 -4.56
CA SER A 78 -6.59 -23.22 -4.35
C SER A 78 -7.24 -24.56 -4.65
N VAL A 79 -6.43 -25.57 -4.98
CA VAL A 79 -6.89 -26.92 -5.25
C VAL A 79 -6.42 -27.84 -4.12
N LEU A 80 -7.37 -28.41 -3.39
CA LEU A 80 -7.09 -29.44 -2.40
C LEU A 80 -6.88 -30.79 -3.09
N LYS A 81 -5.64 -31.28 -3.12
CA LYS A 81 -5.30 -32.60 -3.66
C LYS A 81 -5.26 -33.62 -2.51
N MET A 82 -5.94 -34.75 -2.68
CA MET A 82 -5.95 -35.83 -1.69
C MET A 82 -5.84 -37.20 -2.34
N ARG A 83 -5.34 -38.18 -1.55
CA ARG A 83 -5.26 -39.56 -2.02
C ARG A 83 -6.67 -40.14 -2.16
N LYS A 84 -6.88 -40.91 -3.23
CA LYS A 84 -8.18 -41.49 -3.56
C LYS A 84 -8.80 -42.26 -2.40
N PHE A 85 -8.03 -43.09 -1.68
CA PHE A 85 -8.57 -43.85 -0.55
C PHE A 85 -9.09 -42.97 0.60
N ILE A 86 -8.55 -41.76 0.78
CA ILE A 86 -9.05 -40.81 1.80
C ILE A 86 -10.36 -40.21 1.30
N ALA A 87 -10.40 -39.78 0.03
CA ALA A 87 -11.60 -39.25 -0.60
C ALA A 87 -12.75 -40.28 -0.57
N ASP A 88 -12.46 -41.54 -0.86
CA ASP A 88 -13.45 -42.63 -0.88
C ASP A 88 -14.00 -42.89 0.53
N LYS A 89 -13.15 -42.88 1.58
CA LYS A 89 -13.59 -43.00 2.98
C LYS A 89 -14.45 -41.81 3.42
N LEU A 90 -14.06 -40.58 3.06
CA LEU A 90 -14.83 -39.39 3.38
C LEU A 90 -16.19 -39.42 2.67
N LYS A 91 -16.22 -39.80 1.39
CA LYS A 91 -17.46 -39.95 0.61
C LYS A 91 -18.39 -41.01 1.20
N ALA A 92 -17.85 -42.13 1.68
CA ALA A 92 -18.64 -43.18 2.34
C ALA A 92 -19.27 -42.70 3.66
N ALA A 93 -18.60 -41.80 4.39
CA ALA A 93 -19.14 -41.23 5.62
C ALA A 93 -20.13 -40.08 5.38
N ASN A 94 -19.86 -39.24 4.37
CA ASN A 94 -20.73 -38.16 3.92
C ASN A 94 -20.47 -37.90 2.44
N GLU A 95 -21.48 -38.08 1.60
CA GLU A 95 -21.34 -37.88 0.15
C GLU A 95 -20.84 -36.48 -0.21
N ASN A 96 -21.29 -35.46 0.53
CA ASN A 96 -20.96 -34.04 0.35
C ASN A 96 -19.98 -33.53 1.42
N TRP A 97 -19.03 -34.37 1.86
CA TRP A 97 -18.10 -34.04 2.96
C TRP A 97 -17.34 -32.71 2.77
N TRP A 98 -17.10 -32.26 1.54
CA TRP A 98 -16.40 -30.99 1.26
C TRP A 98 -17.20 -29.77 1.69
N GLU A 99 -18.53 -29.85 1.77
CA GLU A 99 -19.37 -28.74 2.23
C GLU A 99 -19.09 -28.38 3.69
N VAL A 100 -18.61 -29.34 4.49
CA VAL A 100 -18.19 -29.12 5.88
C VAL A 100 -16.99 -28.18 5.97
N LEU A 101 -16.22 -28.01 4.89
CA LEU A 101 -15.13 -27.04 4.84
C LEU A 101 -15.64 -25.60 4.71
N ASN A 102 -16.88 -25.40 4.24
CA ASN A 102 -17.45 -24.06 4.06
C ASN A 102 -17.54 -23.35 5.42
N ALA A 103 -16.81 -22.26 5.57
CA ALA A 103 -16.73 -21.55 6.84
C ALA A 103 -16.28 -20.10 6.64
N ASN A 104 -16.73 -19.23 7.55
CA ASN A 104 -16.09 -17.93 7.71
C ASN A 104 -14.90 -18.08 8.66
N ILE A 105 -13.71 -17.78 8.16
CA ILE A 105 -12.45 -17.96 8.88
C ILE A 105 -11.61 -16.69 8.87
N ARG A 106 -10.66 -16.60 9.80
CA ARG A 106 -9.60 -15.58 9.79
C ARG A 106 -8.29 -16.19 9.33
N VAL A 107 -7.70 -15.67 8.26
CA VAL A 107 -6.41 -16.10 7.67
C VAL A 107 -5.39 -14.96 7.68
N GLY A 108 -4.09 -15.28 7.63
CA GLY A 108 -3.03 -14.28 7.65
C GLY A 108 -2.52 -13.89 9.04
N LYS A 109 -1.67 -12.85 9.09
CA LYS A 109 -0.86 -12.47 10.26
C LYS A 109 -1.60 -11.59 11.27
N SER A 110 -2.31 -10.57 10.79
CA SER A 110 -2.89 -9.48 11.60
C SER A 110 -4.37 -9.74 11.92
N LYS A 111 -4.69 -10.97 12.36
CA LYS A 111 -6.08 -11.38 12.63
C LYS A 111 -6.74 -10.59 13.78
N LYS A 112 -5.91 -10.03 14.68
CA LYS A 112 -6.33 -9.23 15.83
C LYS A 112 -6.70 -7.79 15.46
N ASP A 113 -6.15 -7.27 14.36
CA ASP A 113 -6.34 -5.89 13.92
C ASP A 113 -7.36 -5.83 12.77
N ASP A 114 -8.40 -6.66 12.89
CA ASP A 114 -9.51 -6.80 11.94
C ASP A 114 -9.17 -7.23 10.50
N TYR A 115 -7.98 -7.74 10.24
CA TYR A 115 -7.65 -8.33 8.93
C TYR A 115 -8.02 -9.80 8.77
N GLY A 116 -8.04 -10.23 7.50
CA GLY A 116 -8.01 -11.64 7.15
C GLY A 116 -9.33 -12.38 7.23
N TRP A 117 -10.46 -11.67 7.36
CA TRP A 117 -11.78 -12.30 7.27
C TRP A 117 -12.02 -12.84 5.86
N VAL A 118 -12.30 -14.13 5.75
CA VAL A 118 -12.52 -14.82 4.48
C VAL A 118 -13.71 -15.76 4.60
N SER A 119 -14.60 -15.70 3.61
CA SER A 119 -15.62 -16.73 3.37
C SER A 119 -15.00 -17.85 2.55
N LEU A 120 -14.68 -18.98 3.18
CA LEU A 120 -14.21 -20.17 2.49
C LEU A 120 -15.39 -20.89 1.84
N LYS A 121 -15.26 -21.19 0.54
CA LYS A 121 -16.18 -22.07 -0.19
C LYS A 121 -15.39 -23.17 -0.87
N ALA A 122 -15.76 -24.42 -0.61
CA ALA A 122 -15.25 -25.60 -1.27
C ALA A 122 -16.25 -26.07 -2.33
N GLU A 123 -15.74 -26.30 -3.53
CA GLU A 123 -16.51 -26.73 -4.69
C GLU A 123 -15.77 -27.88 -5.38
N HIS A 124 -16.47 -28.65 -6.21
CA HIS A 124 -15.81 -29.64 -7.04
C HIS A 124 -14.80 -28.98 -7.99
N CYS A 125 -13.59 -29.52 -7.99
CA CYS A 125 -12.57 -29.08 -8.94
C CYS A 125 -12.97 -29.53 -10.34
N GLN A 126 -13.51 -28.61 -11.13
CA GLN A 126 -13.80 -28.83 -12.56
C GLN A 126 -12.54 -28.72 -13.43
N GLN A 127 -11.44 -28.20 -12.87
CA GLN A 127 -10.18 -27.98 -13.57
C GLN A 127 -9.26 -29.20 -13.39
N THR A 128 -9.14 -30.00 -14.43
CA THR A 128 -8.09 -31.03 -14.49
C THR A 128 -6.84 -30.37 -15.07
N PRO A 129 -5.63 -30.60 -14.51
CA PRO A 129 -4.40 -30.13 -15.14
C PRO A 129 -4.35 -30.64 -16.59
N THR A 130 -4.18 -29.73 -17.54
CA THR A 130 -4.05 -30.07 -18.95
C THR A 130 -2.93 -31.08 -19.13
N LEU A 131 -3.15 -32.03 -20.04
CA LEU A 131 -2.10 -32.94 -20.45
C LEU A 131 -0.91 -32.11 -20.96
N PRO A 132 0.34 -32.50 -20.63
CA PRO A 132 1.51 -31.89 -21.22
C PRO A 132 1.36 -31.87 -22.75
N THR A 133 1.61 -30.71 -23.37
CA THR A 133 1.68 -30.66 -24.83
C THR A 133 2.77 -31.61 -25.29
N GLN A 134 2.48 -32.40 -26.32
CA GLN A 134 3.52 -33.22 -26.95
C GLN A 134 4.63 -32.30 -27.48
N SER A 135 5.86 -32.59 -27.06
CA SER A 135 7.03 -31.89 -27.57
C SER A 135 7.52 -32.65 -28.81
N PRO A 136 7.71 -31.99 -29.97
CA PRO A 136 8.22 -32.62 -31.19
C PRO A 136 9.67 -33.12 -31.01
N ASP A 137 10.44 -32.37 -30.23
CA ASP A 137 11.82 -32.67 -29.89
C ASP A 137 11.88 -33.25 -28.49
N LYS A 138 12.90 -34.04 -28.16
CA LYS A 138 13.20 -34.61 -26.84
C LYS A 138 13.33 -33.57 -25.69
N GLN A 139 12.81 -32.36 -25.86
CA GLN A 139 12.78 -31.28 -24.89
C GLN A 139 11.69 -31.46 -23.83
N LEU A 140 12.01 -31.01 -22.63
CA LEU A 140 11.12 -30.93 -21.48
C LEU A 140 11.16 -29.50 -20.93
N THR A 141 10.07 -28.77 -21.13
CA THR A 141 9.88 -27.46 -20.51
C THR A 141 9.22 -27.64 -19.15
N VAL A 142 9.89 -27.17 -18.10
CA VAL A 142 9.46 -27.26 -16.71
C VAL A 142 9.07 -25.87 -16.22
N TRP A 143 7.88 -25.75 -15.64
CA TRP A 143 7.40 -24.52 -15.02
C TRP A 143 7.00 -24.79 -13.56
N LEU A 144 7.63 -24.09 -12.62
CA LEU A 144 7.28 -24.15 -11.20
C LEU A 144 6.08 -23.25 -10.93
N CYS A 145 4.95 -23.81 -10.53
CA CYS A 145 3.73 -23.04 -10.22
C CYS A 145 3.68 -22.57 -8.77
N THR A 146 4.41 -23.26 -7.89
CA THR A 146 4.62 -22.89 -6.49
C THR A 146 6.12 -23.00 -6.18
N ASP A 147 6.54 -22.48 -5.04
CA ASP A 147 7.92 -22.66 -4.57
C ASP A 147 8.26 -24.15 -4.45
N LEU A 148 9.47 -24.52 -4.83
CA LEU A 148 9.99 -25.89 -4.82
C LEU A 148 11.14 -26.01 -3.84
N LEU A 149 11.00 -26.93 -2.90
CA LEU A 149 12.00 -27.25 -1.88
C LEU A 149 12.68 -28.58 -2.25
N LEU A 150 14.00 -28.54 -2.42
CA LEU A 150 14.83 -29.68 -2.77
C LEU A 150 15.91 -29.91 -1.71
N ARG A 151 16.48 -31.11 -1.73
CA ARG A 151 17.69 -31.43 -0.98
C ARG A 151 18.80 -31.87 -1.90
N ASP A 152 20.02 -31.45 -1.56
CA ASP A 152 21.24 -31.98 -2.20
C ASP A 152 21.54 -33.41 -1.73
N ALA A 153 22.61 -33.99 -2.27
CA ALA A 153 23.10 -35.32 -1.89
C ALA A 153 23.50 -35.44 -0.40
N ARG A 154 23.70 -34.32 0.31
CA ARG A 154 24.02 -34.25 1.75
C ARG A 154 22.80 -33.88 2.60
N LEU A 155 21.60 -33.95 2.04
CA LEU A 155 20.32 -33.62 2.67
C LEU A 155 20.17 -32.15 3.09
N ARG A 156 20.96 -31.24 2.53
CA ARG A 156 20.86 -29.79 2.77
C ARG A 156 19.84 -29.17 1.84
N PRO A 157 19.11 -28.12 2.24
CA PRO A 157 18.26 -27.36 1.32
C PRO A 157 19.06 -26.93 0.09
N SER A 158 18.54 -27.20 -1.11
CA SER A 158 19.21 -26.88 -2.36
C SER A 158 18.38 -25.97 -3.26
N THR A 159 19.08 -25.06 -3.91
CA THR A 159 18.59 -24.22 -5.01
C THR A 159 19.36 -24.45 -6.29
N ASP A 160 20.19 -25.51 -6.35
CA ASP A 160 20.99 -25.83 -7.52
C ASP A 160 20.10 -26.47 -8.60
N LEU A 161 20.29 -26.02 -9.84
CA LEU A 161 19.63 -26.59 -11.00
C LEU A 161 20.03 -28.07 -11.22
N ALA A 162 21.26 -28.44 -10.86
CA ALA A 162 21.72 -29.82 -10.96
C ALA A 162 20.91 -30.76 -10.05
N ASP A 163 20.47 -30.29 -8.88
CA ASP A 163 19.65 -31.10 -7.98
C ASP A 163 18.20 -31.19 -8.45
N LEU A 164 17.66 -30.14 -9.08
CA LEU A 164 16.37 -30.21 -9.79
C LEU A 164 16.43 -31.22 -10.94
N GLN A 165 17.50 -31.17 -11.74
CA GLN A 165 17.72 -32.11 -12.84
C GLN A 165 17.71 -33.56 -12.32
N LYS A 166 18.55 -33.86 -11.31
CA LYS A 166 18.63 -35.21 -10.72
C LYS A 166 17.30 -35.68 -10.14
N GLU A 167 16.55 -34.80 -9.48
CA GLU A 167 15.24 -35.15 -8.94
C GLU A 167 14.24 -35.45 -10.07
N LEU A 168 14.26 -34.71 -11.17
CA LEU A 168 13.42 -35.01 -12.35
C LEU A 168 13.83 -36.33 -13.01
N GLU A 169 15.13 -36.54 -13.26
CA GLU A 169 15.69 -37.78 -13.82
C GLU A 169 15.26 -39.00 -12.99
N LYS A 170 15.38 -38.91 -11.66
CA LYS A 170 14.95 -39.96 -10.73
C LYS A 170 13.46 -40.26 -10.81
N GLN A 171 12.62 -39.22 -10.91
CA GLN A 171 11.16 -39.42 -10.92
C GLN A 171 10.62 -39.88 -12.28
N LEU A 172 11.34 -39.58 -13.36
CA LEU A 172 10.94 -39.89 -14.73
C LEU A 172 11.67 -41.10 -15.32
N GLY A 173 12.79 -41.52 -14.74
CA GLY A 173 13.62 -42.61 -15.27
C GLY A 173 14.27 -42.26 -16.62
N VAL A 174 14.70 -41.01 -16.77
CA VAL A 174 15.35 -40.47 -17.98
C VAL A 174 16.63 -39.75 -17.62
N GLU A 175 17.45 -39.45 -18.62
CA GLU A 175 18.63 -38.58 -18.47
C GLU A 175 18.34 -37.23 -19.11
N LEU A 176 18.55 -36.16 -18.35
CA LEU A 176 18.28 -34.80 -18.78
C LEU A 176 19.58 -34.01 -18.87
N ARG A 177 19.59 -33.00 -19.73
CA ARG A 177 20.63 -31.98 -19.74
C ARG A 177 19.99 -30.64 -19.94
N THR A 178 20.39 -29.61 -19.21
CA THR A 178 19.91 -28.26 -19.51
C THR A 178 20.23 -27.91 -20.96
N ARG A 179 19.25 -27.42 -21.70
CA ARG A 179 19.41 -27.03 -23.10
C ARG A 179 20.56 -26.02 -23.23
N LYS A 180 21.33 -26.08 -24.32
CA LYS A 180 22.32 -25.03 -24.58
C LYS A 180 21.62 -23.73 -24.95
N GLU A 181 22.03 -22.62 -24.33
CA GLU A 181 21.53 -21.30 -24.71
C GLU A 181 21.99 -20.95 -26.12
N ASN A 182 21.13 -20.26 -26.87
CA ASN A 182 21.47 -19.62 -28.14
C ASN A 182 20.92 -18.20 -28.14
N ASP A 183 21.32 -17.38 -29.13
CA ASP A 183 20.99 -15.95 -29.18
C ASP A 183 19.49 -15.65 -29.06
N ASP A 184 18.63 -16.58 -29.51
CA ASP A 184 17.18 -16.38 -29.52
C ASP A 184 16.45 -17.11 -28.37
N SER A 185 17.10 -18.02 -27.63
CA SER A 185 16.43 -18.88 -26.64
C SER A 185 17.21 -19.04 -25.34
N LEU A 186 16.55 -18.70 -24.24
CA LEU A 186 17.02 -18.90 -22.87
C LEU A 186 16.84 -20.37 -22.44
N SER A 187 17.72 -20.90 -21.60
CA SER A 187 17.55 -22.28 -21.12
C SER A 187 16.95 -22.35 -19.73
N ALA A 188 17.14 -21.31 -18.94
CA ALA A 188 16.61 -21.23 -17.60
C ALA A 188 16.33 -19.78 -17.19
N LEU A 189 15.19 -19.58 -16.55
CA LEU A 189 14.85 -18.35 -15.83
C LEU A 189 14.41 -18.76 -14.43
N ILE A 190 15.37 -18.71 -13.52
CA ILE A 190 15.22 -19.23 -12.15
C ILE A 190 15.35 -18.10 -11.15
N ARG A 191 14.61 -18.21 -10.04
CA ARG A 191 14.83 -17.43 -8.84
C ARG A 191 14.86 -18.33 -7.62
N THR A 192 15.51 -17.83 -6.58
CA THR A 192 15.54 -18.44 -5.26
C THR A 192 14.91 -17.51 -4.24
N ASN A 193 14.31 -18.08 -3.19
CA ASN A 193 13.78 -17.31 -2.07
C ASN A 193 13.97 -18.07 -0.76
N ARG A 194 13.94 -17.31 0.34
CA ARG A 194 13.89 -17.81 1.70
C ARG A 194 12.55 -17.47 2.30
N THR A 195 11.72 -18.48 2.53
CA THR A 195 10.39 -18.34 3.11
C THR A 195 10.44 -18.63 4.60
N GLU A 196 10.06 -17.63 5.40
CA GLU A 196 9.96 -17.74 6.85
C GLU A 196 8.52 -18.05 7.27
N GLY A 197 8.37 -18.77 8.38
CA GLY A 197 7.07 -19.06 8.95
C GLY A 197 7.03 -18.83 10.45
N TRP A 198 5.82 -18.84 11.01
CA TRP A 198 5.59 -18.79 12.45
C TRP A 198 4.77 -19.99 12.90
N HIS A 199 5.16 -20.61 14.00
CA HIS A 199 4.42 -21.71 14.61
C HIS A 199 3.50 -21.17 15.70
N GLN A 200 2.24 -20.91 15.34
CA GLN A 200 1.26 -20.28 16.24
C GLN A 200 1.11 -20.99 17.59
N ARG A 201 1.04 -22.33 17.61
CA ARG A 201 0.86 -23.10 18.85
C ARG A 201 2.07 -23.02 19.79
N TRP A 202 3.26 -22.74 19.26
CA TRP A 202 4.48 -22.65 20.07
C TRP A 202 4.97 -21.22 20.25
N GLY A 203 4.36 -20.24 19.57
CA GLY A 203 4.80 -18.86 19.62
C GLY A 203 6.25 -18.66 19.17
N GLN A 204 6.73 -19.46 18.21
CA GLN A 204 8.12 -19.43 17.75
C GLN A 204 8.24 -19.44 16.23
N PRO A 205 9.35 -18.91 15.66
CA PRO A 205 9.65 -19.05 14.23
C PRO A 205 9.69 -20.52 13.79
N ARG A 206 9.22 -20.81 12.58
CA ARG A 206 9.48 -22.08 11.90
C ARG A 206 10.88 -22.04 11.27
N PRO A 207 11.51 -23.20 11.02
CA PRO A 207 12.71 -23.25 10.18
C PRO A 207 12.50 -22.57 8.84
N SER A 208 13.50 -21.83 8.38
CA SER A 208 13.49 -21.16 7.09
C SER A 208 13.48 -22.17 5.95
N TYR A 209 12.61 -21.96 4.96
CA TYR A 209 12.58 -22.76 3.74
C TYR A 209 13.33 -22.03 2.64
N ILE A 210 14.42 -22.64 2.15
CA ILE A 210 15.20 -22.13 1.02
C ILE A 210 14.86 -22.98 -0.19
N GLY A 211 14.47 -22.36 -1.30
CA GLY A 211 14.08 -23.10 -2.49
C GLY A 211 13.95 -22.25 -3.75
N LEU A 212 13.57 -22.92 -4.84
CA LEU A 212 13.30 -22.31 -6.13
C LEU A 212 11.91 -21.67 -6.12
N VAL A 213 11.78 -20.47 -6.65
CA VAL A 213 10.54 -19.67 -6.56
C VAL A 213 9.55 -20.07 -7.64
N ALA A 214 8.26 -19.98 -7.31
CA ALA A 214 7.18 -20.00 -8.28
C ALA A 214 7.44 -19.04 -9.46
N GLY A 215 7.07 -19.44 -10.67
CA GLY A 215 7.36 -18.71 -11.90
C GLY A 215 8.70 -19.05 -12.54
N SER A 216 9.57 -19.83 -11.88
CA SER A 216 10.80 -20.30 -12.51
C SER A 216 10.50 -21.28 -13.65
N CYS A 217 11.20 -21.10 -14.77
CA CYS A 217 11.04 -21.90 -15.99
C CYS A 217 12.39 -22.45 -16.45
N ILE A 218 12.44 -23.73 -16.83
CA ILE A 218 13.66 -24.41 -17.29
C ILE A 218 13.35 -25.26 -18.51
N VAL A 219 14.26 -25.32 -19.47
CA VAL A 219 14.20 -26.26 -20.61
C VAL A 219 15.34 -27.27 -20.51
N PHE A 220 14.97 -28.55 -20.48
CA PHE A 220 15.90 -29.67 -20.55
C PHE A 220 15.80 -30.37 -21.91
N GLU A 221 16.89 -30.99 -22.34
CA GLU A 221 16.96 -31.97 -23.42
C GLU A 221 17.10 -33.37 -22.81
N CYS A 222 16.19 -34.27 -23.15
CA CYS A 222 16.23 -35.67 -22.79
C CYS A 222 17.27 -36.38 -23.66
N GLN A 223 18.38 -36.80 -23.05
CA GLN A 223 19.50 -37.47 -23.72
C GLN A 223 19.18 -38.95 -23.93
N SER A 224 18.65 -39.60 -22.89
CA SER A 224 18.28 -41.01 -22.90
C SER A 224 16.95 -41.24 -22.17
N GLY A 225 16.25 -42.33 -22.52
CA GLY A 225 14.90 -42.62 -22.04
C GLY A 225 13.77 -41.97 -22.87
N ARG A 226 12.53 -42.11 -22.38
CA ARG A 226 11.33 -41.57 -23.04
C ARG A 226 10.48 -40.79 -22.05
N LEU A 227 10.15 -39.56 -22.42
CA LEU A 227 9.23 -38.69 -21.67
C LEU A 227 7.79 -39.17 -21.88
N GLU A 228 7.35 -40.15 -21.09
CA GLU A 228 5.99 -40.70 -21.17
C GLU A 228 4.95 -39.71 -20.63
N PRO A 229 3.94 -39.30 -21.42
CA PRO A 229 2.93 -38.32 -20.98
C PRO A 229 2.19 -38.72 -19.70
N LYS A 230 1.97 -40.02 -19.49
CA LYS A 230 1.33 -40.54 -18.27
C LYS A 230 2.19 -40.33 -17.03
N GLN A 231 3.52 -40.49 -17.13
CA GLN A 231 4.43 -40.25 -16.02
C GLN A 231 4.51 -38.76 -15.69
N LEU A 232 4.61 -37.89 -16.71
CA LEU A 232 4.56 -36.44 -16.53
C LEU A 232 3.27 -36.00 -15.84
N GLN A 233 2.11 -36.52 -16.28
CA GLN A 233 0.82 -36.21 -15.68
C GLN A 233 0.74 -36.71 -14.23
N ALA A 234 1.22 -37.92 -13.94
CA ALA A 234 1.27 -38.45 -12.58
C ALA A 234 2.16 -37.57 -11.67
N LEU A 235 3.31 -37.11 -12.18
CA LEU A 235 4.21 -36.23 -11.47
C LEU A 235 3.59 -34.85 -11.21
N MET A 236 2.91 -34.25 -12.19
CA MET A 236 2.16 -32.99 -12.02
C MET A 236 1.06 -33.10 -10.94
N ARG A 237 0.35 -34.24 -10.89
CA ARG A 237 -0.67 -34.48 -9.86
C ARG A 237 -0.06 -34.63 -8.47
N ARG A 238 1.11 -35.28 -8.39
CA ARG A 238 1.78 -35.57 -7.12
C ARG A 238 2.59 -34.38 -6.58
N GLY A 239 3.14 -33.55 -7.46
CA GLY A 239 4.14 -32.53 -7.16
C GLY A 239 5.56 -33.09 -6.99
N LEU A 240 6.54 -32.19 -6.93
CA LEU A 240 7.98 -32.46 -6.83
C LEU A 240 8.53 -31.97 -5.49
N GLY A 241 9.62 -32.57 -5.00
CA GLY A 241 10.31 -32.10 -3.79
C GLY A 241 9.53 -32.29 -2.47
N GLU A 242 9.86 -31.45 -1.49
CA GLU A 242 9.37 -31.56 -0.11
C GLU A 242 8.10 -30.77 0.18
N ARG A 243 7.43 -31.10 1.30
CA ARG A 243 6.29 -30.34 1.88
C ARG A 243 5.12 -30.09 0.91
N ARG A 244 4.90 -31.00 -0.03
CA ARG A 244 3.84 -30.92 -1.05
C ARG A 244 2.43 -30.80 -0.48
N ALA A 245 2.19 -31.40 0.68
CA ALA A 245 0.90 -31.29 1.37
C ALA A 245 0.59 -29.87 1.88
N GLU A 246 1.61 -29.00 1.97
CA GLU A 246 1.47 -27.60 2.39
C GLU A 246 1.39 -26.64 1.20
N GLY A 247 1.40 -27.15 -0.03
CA GLY A 247 1.30 -26.35 -1.26
C GLY A 247 2.64 -26.04 -1.94
N PHE A 248 3.75 -26.68 -1.53
CA PHE A 248 5.02 -26.58 -2.25
C PHE A 248 5.11 -27.60 -3.41
N GLY A 249 5.96 -27.31 -4.39
CA GLY A 249 6.36 -28.27 -5.41
C GLY A 249 5.34 -28.55 -6.52
N GLU A 250 4.35 -27.68 -6.74
CA GLU A 250 3.51 -27.76 -7.93
C GLU A 250 4.32 -27.40 -9.19
N VAL A 251 4.26 -28.29 -10.18
CA VAL A 251 5.03 -28.20 -11.42
C VAL A 251 4.14 -28.51 -12.61
N ARG A 252 4.39 -27.84 -13.73
CA ARG A 252 3.79 -28.11 -15.05
C ARG A 252 4.89 -28.47 -16.03
N PHE A 253 4.58 -29.42 -16.92
CA PHE A 253 5.46 -29.84 -18.01
C PHE A 253 4.85 -29.47 -19.35
N ASN A 254 5.67 -28.94 -20.25
CA ASN A 254 5.29 -28.48 -21.58
C ASN A 254 3.95 -27.71 -21.59
N PRO A 255 3.78 -26.70 -20.70
CA PRO A 255 2.52 -25.98 -20.63
C PRO A 255 2.30 -25.21 -21.95
N PRO A 256 1.08 -25.21 -22.53
CA PRO A 256 0.79 -24.54 -23.81
C PRO A 256 1.34 -23.10 -23.90
N LEU A 257 1.25 -22.36 -22.79
CA LEU A 257 1.81 -21.00 -22.64
C LEU A 257 3.29 -20.87 -23.02
N LEU A 258 4.10 -21.88 -22.73
CA LEU A 258 5.55 -21.88 -22.97
C LEU A 258 5.94 -22.69 -24.22
N MET A 259 4.96 -23.30 -24.89
CA MET A 259 5.17 -24.18 -26.04
C MET A 259 4.73 -23.54 -27.36
N GLN A 260 4.18 -22.32 -27.35
CA GLN A 260 3.71 -21.61 -28.55
C GLN A 260 4.16 -20.15 -28.58
N ALA A 261 4.11 -19.56 -29.76
CA ALA A 261 4.36 -18.14 -29.98
C ALA A 261 3.23 -17.28 -29.40
N LEU A 262 3.52 -16.51 -28.34
CA LEU A 262 2.53 -15.59 -27.78
C LEU A 262 2.24 -14.40 -28.69
N SER A 263 3.15 -14.02 -29.58
CA SER A 263 2.96 -12.94 -30.57
C SER A 263 1.82 -13.23 -31.55
N GLU A 264 1.50 -14.49 -31.77
CA GLU A 264 0.50 -14.96 -32.75
C GLU A 264 -0.90 -15.09 -32.13
N LEU A 265 -1.01 -14.99 -30.80
CA LEU A 265 -2.29 -15.10 -30.13
C LEU A 265 -3.04 -13.76 -30.18
N PRO A 266 -4.32 -13.75 -30.57
CA PRO A 266 -5.13 -12.54 -30.51
C PRO A 266 -5.15 -12.06 -29.06
N ARG A 267 -4.91 -10.77 -28.85
CA ARG A 267 -5.16 -10.19 -27.53
C ARG A 267 -6.63 -10.42 -27.21
N LEU A 268 -6.93 -10.82 -25.97
CA LEU A 268 -8.29 -10.65 -25.48
C LEU A 268 -8.57 -9.16 -25.67
N GLU A 269 -9.52 -8.82 -26.56
CA GLU A 269 -10.13 -7.50 -26.50
C GLU A 269 -10.50 -7.32 -25.04
N ALA A 270 -10.09 -6.20 -24.47
CA ALA A 270 -10.23 -5.86 -23.08
C ALA A 270 -11.72 -5.71 -22.73
N ASN A 271 -12.50 -6.79 -22.86
CA ASN A 271 -13.91 -6.86 -22.59
C ASN A 271 -14.06 -6.67 -21.09
N ASN A 272 -14.41 -5.44 -20.76
CA ASN A 272 -14.79 -4.90 -19.47
C ASN A 272 -13.77 -5.02 -18.32
N PHE A 273 -12.90 -6.02 -18.21
CA PHE A 273 -12.09 -6.19 -17.00
C PHE A 273 -10.89 -5.22 -16.90
N LEU A 274 -10.11 -5.05 -17.97
CA LEU A 274 -9.00 -4.09 -18.01
C LEU A 274 -9.47 -2.63 -18.15
N LEU A 275 -10.59 -2.39 -18.84
CA LEU A 275 -11.28 -1.10 -18.81
C LEU A 275 -11.81 -0.80 -17.42
N THR A 276 -12.39 -1.77 -16.71
CA THR A 276 -12.79 -1.63 -15.29
C THR A 276 -11.58 -1.41 -14.38
N ILE A 277 -10.38 -1.95 -14.66
CA ILE A 277 -9.16 -1.71 -13.86
C ILE A 277 -8.53 -0.34 -14.18
N LYS A 278 -8.50 0.10 -15.44
CA LYS A 278 -8.02 1.44 -15.81
C LYS A 278 -9.02 2.52 -15.37
N GLN A 279 -10.32 2.29 -15.53
CA GLN A 279 -11.38 3.13 -14.99
C GLN A 279 -11.33 3.09 -13.46
N ARG A 280 -11.29 1.92 -12.79
CA ARG A 280 -11.11 1.82 -11.33
C ARG A 280 -9.84 2.47 -10.85
N ARG A 281 -8.68 2.37 -11.50
CA ARG A 281 -7.50 3.15 -11.08
C ARG A 281 -7.77 4.65 -11.19
N LYS A 282 -8.44 5.11 -12.25
CA LYS A 282 -8.88 6.51 -12.37
C LYS A 282 -9.96 6.89 -11.34
N THR A 283 -10.80 5.95 -10.89
CA THR A 283 -11.86 6.12 -9.88
C THR A 283 -11.39 5.86 -8.43
N GLU A 284 -10.27 5.15 -8.23
CA GLU A 284 -9.64 4.83 -6.94
C GLU A 284 -8.56 5.85 -6.58
N LEU A 285 -7.94 6.49 -7.59
CA LEU A 285 -7.22 7.75 -7.41
C LEU A 285 -8.18 8.94 -7.24
N ALA A 286 -9.46 8.80 -7.60
CA ALA A 286 -10.47 9.74 -7.16
C ALA A 286 -10.77 9.44 -5.68
N MET A 287 -10.42 10.37 -4.79
CA MET A 287 -10.71 10.25 -3.37
C MET A 287 -12.20 9.92 -3.18
N THR A 288 -12.51 8.77 -2.59
CA THR A 288 -13.89 8.43 -2.18
C THR A 288 -14.43 9.52 -1.25
N SER A 289 -15.76 9.67 -1.13
CA SER A 289 -16.38 10.64 -0.21
C SER A 289 -15.80 10.54 1.21
N ASP A 290 -15.59 9.31 1.68
CA ASP A 290 -15.09 9.02 3.01
C ASP A 290 -13.62 9.37 3.14
N SER A 291 -12.83 9.13 2.09
CA SER A 291 -11.43 9.58 2.04
C SER A 291 -11.31 11.10 1.96
N GLN A 292 -12.20 11.80 1.23
CA GLN A 292 -12.20 13.27 1.20
C GLN A 292 -12.53 13.85 2.57
N ALA A 293 -13.50 13.25 3.30
CA ALA A 293 -13.84 13.65 4.66
C ALA A 293 -12.65 13.43 5.62
N PHE A 294 -12.00 12.27 5.54
CA PHE A 294 -10.81 11.96 6.35
C PHE A 294 -9.64 12.91 6.05
N VAL A 295 -9.36 13.17 4.76
CA VAL A 295 -8.31 14.12 4.36
C VAL A 295 -8.64 15.54 4.83
N LYS A 296 -9.91 15.97 4.79
CA LYS A 296 -10.32 17.27 5.36
C LYS A 296 -9.95 17.37 6.84
N ILE A 297 -10.22 16.31 7.62
CA ILE A 297 -9.90 16.28 9.06
C ILE A 297 -8.39 16.42 9.26
N LEU A 298 -7.58 15.66 8.51
CA LEU A 298 -6.12 15.72 8.58
C LEU A 298 -5.57 17.10 8.21
N GLU A 299 -6.00 17.67 7.08
CA GLU A 299 -5.57 19.01 6.65
C GLU A 299 -5.95 20.07 7.70
N THR A 300 -7.18 20.03 8.22
CA THR A 300 -7.63 20.98 9.24
C THR A 300 -6.78 20.87 10.51
N ALA A 301 -6.45 19.66 10.95
CA ALA A 301 -5.62 19.44 12.12
C ALA A 301 -4.18 19.94 11.90
N ALA A 302 -3.59 19.65 10.73
CA ALA A 302 -2.27 20.14 10.35
C ALA A 302 -2.22 21.67 10.31
N TRP A 303 -3.22 22.31 9.71
CA TRP A 303 -3.32 23.78 9.63
C TRP A 303 -3.45 24.44 10.99
N ARG A 304 -4.25 23.88 11.90
CA ARG A 304 -4.37 24.38 13.27
C ARG A 304 -3.03 24.33 14.02
N GLU A 305 -2.29 23.24 13.83
CA GLU A 305 -0.97 23.10 14.43
C GLU A 305 0.04 24.08 13.82
N ASP A 306 0.02 24.26 12.51
CA ASP A 306 0.86 25.23 11.80
C ASP A 306 0.56 26.68 12.21
N ILE A 307 -0.73 27.05 12.35
CA ILE A 307 -1.16 28.35 12.88
C ILE A 307 -0.54 28.59 14.26
N ARG A 308 -0.63 27.61 15.17
CA ARG A 308 -0.08 27.74 16.52
C ARG A 308 1.43 27.90 16.50
N ARG A 309 2.13 27.07 15.71
CA ARG A 309 3.60 27.15 15.58
C ARG A 309 4.05 28.48 15.03
N ALA A 310 3.42 28.96 13.95
CA ALA A 310 3.72 30.25 13.36
C ALA A 310 3.44 31.41 14.32
N ALA A 311 2.30 31.39 15.01
CA ALA A 311 1.95 32.40 16.02
C ALA A 311 2.99 32.46 17.16
N VAL A 312 3.45 31.31 17.65
CA VAL A 312 4.52 31.24 18.65
C VAL A 312 5.84 31.77 18.10
N ALA A 313 6.24 31.37 16.89
CA ALA A 313 7.49 31.83 16.28
C ALA A 313 7.56 33.36 16.15
N ILE A 314 6.46 34.01 15.72
CA ILE A 314 6.37 35.48 15.65
C ILE A 314 6.40 36.11 17.04
N SER A 315 5.72 35.49 18.01
CA SER A 315 5.47 36.10 19.32
C SER A 315 6.62 35.95 20.32
N VAL A 316 7.47 34.93 20.20
CA VAL A 316 8.58 34.69 21.15
C VAL A 316 9.62 35.81 21.07
N ASN A 317 9.93 36.31 19.87
CA ASN A 317 10.93 37.36 19.71
C ASN A 317 10.32 38.76 19.93
N THR A 318 10.74 39.46 20.99
CA THR A 318 10.23 40.79 21.35
C THR A 318 10.38 41.83 20.24
N LYS A 319 11.50 41.85 19.50
CA LYS A 319 11.71 42.81 18.41
C LYS A 319 10.72 42.58 17.27
N ILE A 320 10.55 41.32 16.88
CA ILE A 320 9.66 40.93 15.77
C ILE A 320 8.21 41.18 16.16
N ARG A 321 7.78 40.71 17.33
CA ARG A 321 6.43 40.94 17.86
C ARG A 321 6.08 42.43 17.89
N ARG A 322 6.93 43.26 18.49
CA ARG A 322 6.69 44.71 18.58
C ARG A 322 6.68 45.40 17.22
N GLN A 323 7.48 44.92 16.26
CA GLN A 323 7.44 45.41 14.88
C GLN A 323 6.16 45.00 14.14
N THR A 324 5.73 43.74 14.28
CA THR A 324 4.53 43.18 13.64
C THR A 324 3.25 43.88 14.10
N PHE A 325 3.11 44.17 15.39
CA PHE A 325 1.89 44.80 15.94
C PHE A 325 2.02 46.30 16.24
N ASP A 326 3.19 46.89 15.99
CA ASP A 326 3.55 48.26 16.38
C ASP A 326 3.31 48.56 17.87
N TRP A 327 3.59 47.59 18.73
CA TRP A 327 3.49 47.74 20.18
C TRP A 327 4.75 48.36 20.76
N ARG A 328 4.56 49.27 21.72
CA ARG A 328 5.59 49.91 22.52
C ARG A 328 5.53 49.41 23.96
N ALA A 329 6.54 49.77 24.75
CA ALA A 329 6.61 49.37 26.16
C ALA A 329 5.38 49.83 26.96
N ASP A 330 4.89 51.04 26.68
CA ASP A 330 3.78 51.72 27.37
C ASP A 330 2.43 51.63 26.62
N LYS A 331 2.45 51.31 25.32
CA LYS A 331 1.26 51.34 24.45
C LYS A 331 1.17 50.09 23.56
N PRO A 332 0.05 49.34 23.56
CA PRO A 332 -1.11 49.46 24.45
C PRO A 332 -0.86 48.87 25.85
N PRO A 333 -1.51 49.39 26.91
CA PRO A 333 -1.42 48.83 28.25
C PRO A 333 -2.13 47.48 28.38
N ASN A 334 -1.79 46.70 29.40
CA ASN A 334 -2.29 45.32 29.58
C ASN A 334 -3.82 45.20 29.63
N ASN A 335 -4.53 46.22 30.14
CA ASN A 335 -5.99 46.25 30.14
C ASN A 335 -6.59 46.38 28.72
N GLN A 336 -5.95 47.15 27.84
CA GLN A 336 -6.36 47.31 26.44
C GLN A 336 -6.07 46.05 25.63
N LEU A 337 -4.91 45.42 25.85
CA LEU A 337 -4.61 44.10 25.26
C LEU A 337 -5.59 43.03 25.76
N GLY A 338 -5.92 43.04 27.05
CA GLY A 338 -6.93 42.15 27.64
C GLY A 338 -8.32 42.35 27.02
N ALA A 339 -8.73 43.60 26.80
CA ALA A 339 -9.99 43.92 26.14
C ALA A 339 -10.00 43.44 24.67
N LEU A 340 -8.93 43.72 23.91
CA LEU A 340 -8.79 43.26 22.53
C LEU A 340 -8.89 41.72 22.46
N ARG A 341 -8.18 41.00 23.32
CA ARG A 341 -8.24 39.52 23.38
C ARG A 341 -9.66 39.02 23.64
N THR A 342 -10.40 39.69 24.53
CA THR A 342 -11.77 39.30 24.90
C THR A 342 -12.71 39.44 23.71
N VAL A 343 -12.63 40.56 22.99
CA VAL A 343 -13.45 40.82 21.79
C VAL A 343 -13.07 39.88 20.65
N LEU A 344 -11.77 39.66 20.41
CA LEU A 344 -11.33 38.72 19.40
C LEU A 344 -11.79 37.29 19.70
N ASN A 345 -11.81 36.86 20.97
CA ASN A 345 -12.27 35.51 21.33
C ASN A 345 -13.75 35.24 20.98
N GLN A 346 -14.56 36.29 20.88
CA GLN A 346 -15.98 36.17 20.49
C GLN A 346 -16.15 35.97 18.98
N MET A 347 -15.13 36.28 18.17
CA MET A 347 -15.14 36.09 16.72
C MET A 347 -14.87 34.62 16.37
N GLN A 348 -15.91 33.87 15.99
CA GLN A 348 -15.79 32.45 15.63
C GLN A 348 -15.65 32.23 14.12
N THR A 349 -16.25 33.13 13.33
CA THR A 349 -16.32 33.04 11.88
C THR A 349 -16.03 34.39 11.22
N LEU A 350 -15.91 34.41 9.90
CA LEU A 350 -15.82 35.65 9.12
C LEU A 350 -17.05 36.56 9.28
N GLY A 351 -18.23 35.98 9.58
CA GLY A 351 -19.47 36.73 9.79
C GLY A 351 -19.44 37.62 11.04
N ASP A 352 -18.59 37.30 12.01
CA ASP A 352 -18.49 38.02 13.29
C ASP A 352 -17.57 39.26 13.21
N LYS A 353 -16.90 39.46 12.07
CA LYS A 353 -16.00 40.60 11.81
C LYS A 353 -16.64 41.97 12.11
N PRO A 354 -17.91 42.28 11.73
CA PRO A 354 -18.51 43.58 11.99
C PRO A 354 -18.59 43.92 13.48
N TYR A 355 -18.74 42.91 14.35
CA TYR A 355 -18.77 43.11 15.81
C TYR A 355 -17.42 43.63 16.33
N VAL A 356 -16.32 43.00 15.91
CA VAL A 356 -14.96 43.41 16.29
C VAL A 356 -14.62 44.79 15.71
N LEU A 357 -15.03 45.05 14.46
CA LEU A 357 -14.84 46.36 13.83
C LEU A 357 -15.62 47.46 14.56
N GLY A 358 -16.87 47.20 14.95
CA GLY A 358 -17.66 48.16 15.73
C GLY A 358 -17.05 48.49 17.09
N TRP A 359 -16.44 47.49 17.76
CA TRP A 359 -15.68 47.74 18.99
C TRP A 359 -14.45 48.63 18.73
N LEU A 360 -13.71 48.39 17.63
CA LEU A 360 -12.57 49.23 17.25
C LEU A 360 -13.00 50.66 16.90
N ASP A 361 -14.13 50.83 16.21
CA ASP A 361 -14.67 52.15 15.85
C ASP A 361 -15.04 52.93 17.11
N HIS A 362 -15.68 52.28 18.09
CA HIS A 362 -15.99 52.89 19.38
C HIS A 362 -14.72 53.21 20.20
N LEU A 363 -13.69 52.36 20.14
CA LEU A 363 -12.39 52.61 20.76
C LEU A 363 -11.73 53.86 20.14
N CYS A 364 -11.73 53.98 18.81
CA CYS A 364 -11.17 55.13 18.09
C CYS A 364 -11.95 56.42 18.35
N GLY A 365 -13.27 56.34 18.54
CA GLY A 365 -14.11 57.50 18.87
C GLY A 365 -13.95 58.02 20.30
N THR A 366 -13.28 57.27 21.18
CA THR A 366 -13.07 57.66 22.59
C THR A 366 -11.62 58.12 22.79
N ALA A 367 -11.39 59.43 22.91
CA ALA A 367 -10.03 60.02 23.00
C ALA A 367 -9.12 59.32 24.04
N ASN A 368 -9.59 59.16 25.29
CA ASN A 368 -8.85 58.49 26.37
C ASN A 368 -8.49 57.02 26.06
N ARG A 369 -9.24 56.33 25.19
CA ARG A 369 -8.91 54.95 24.77
C ARG A 369 -8.00 54.93 23.55
N LYS A 370 -8.25 55.79 22.57
CA LYS A 370 -7.42 55.94 21.37
C LYS A 370 -5.97 56.30 21.71
N ASP A 371 -5.76 57.24 22.63
CA ASP A 371 -4.42 57.74 22.99
C ASP A 371 -3.52 56.68 23.64
N LYS A 372 -4.11 55.56 24.09
CA LYS A 372 -3.42 54.40 24.65
C LYS A 372 -2.82 53.47 23.60
N TRP A 373 -3.15 53.66 22.33
CA TRP A 373 -2.60 52.88 21.23
C TRP A 373 -1.71 53.76 20.34
N THR A 374 -0.90 53.14 19.50
CA THR A 374 -0.26 53.84 18.38
C THR A 374 -1.22 53.87 17.19
N ASP A 375 -1.21 54.96 16.41
CA ASP A 375 -2.06 55.07 15.21
C ASP A 375 -1.77 53.95 14.21
N LYS A 376 -0.50 53.55 14.08
CA LYS A 376 -0.09 52.44 13.22
C LYS A 376 -0.51 51.08 13.79
N GLY A 377 -0.45 50.88 15.10
CA GLY A 377 -0.93 49.66 15.77
C GLY A 377 -2.43 49.42 15.56
N LEU A 378 -3.26 50.46 15.71
CA LEU A 378 -4.70 50.35 15.42
C LEU A 378 -4.96 50.03 13.95
N LYS A 379 -4.26 50.70 13.02
CA LYS A 379 -4.36 50.41 11.57
C LYS A 379 -3.99 48.96 11.24
N ILE A 380 -3.00 48.39 11.92
CA ILE A 380 -2.62 46.97 11.75
C ILE A 380 -3.75 46.05 12.18
N VAL A 381 -4.39 46.31 13.34
CA VAL A 381 -5.54 45.50 13.79
C VAL A 381 -6.70 45.61 12.78
N TYR A 382 -7.00 46.80 12.26
CA TYR A 382 -7.98 46.97 11.19
C TYR A 382 -7.59 46.21 9.93
N ALA A 383 -6.33 46.21 9.53
CA ALA A 383 -5.85 45.54 8.32
C ALA A 383 -6.05 44.02 8.41
N PHE A 384 -5.68 43.39 9.53
CA PHE A 384 -5.92 41.95 9.75
C PHE A 384 -7.40 41.57 9.71
N LEU A 385 -8.30 42.48 10.11
CA LEU A 385 -9.74 42.26 10.04
C LEU A 385 -10.29 42.54 8.63
N LYS A 386 -9.83 43.60 7.96
CA LYS A 386 -10.35 44.06 6.66
C LYS A 386 -9.89 43.19 5.51
N GLU A 387 -8.64 42.74 5.53
CA GLU A 387 -7.97 41.99 4.46
C GLU A 387 -7.64 40.57 4.96
N PRO A 388 -8.51 39.57 4.71
CA PRO A 388 -8.33 38.23 5.26
C PRO A 388 -7.04 37.54 4.83
N GLN A 389 -6.43 37.93 3.71
CA GLN A 389 -5.19 37.34 3.23
C GLN A 389 -3.97 37.71 4.10
N LEU A 390 -4.01 38.89 4.73
CA LEU A 390 -2.87 39.45 5.46
C LEU A 390 -2.42 38.53 6.62
N ILE A 391 -3.35 37.83 7.28
CA ILE A 391 -3.01 36.90 8.35
C ILE A 391 -2.18 35.73 7.83
N TRP A 392 -2.52 35.20 6.65
CA TRP A 392 -1.83 34.06 6.07
C TRP A 392 -0.43 34.44 5.60
N ASP A 393 -0.30 35.62 4.98
CA ASP A 393 1.00 36.15 4.57
C ASP A 393 1.91 36.40 5.78
N GLU A 394 1.36 36.94 6.87
CA GLU A 394 2.13 37.17 8.10
C GLU A 394 2.57 35.86 8.77
N LEU A 395 1.67 34.87 8.87
CA LEU A 395 2.02 33.55 9.41
C LEU A 395 3.05 32.84 8.53
N GLN A 396 3.00 32.99 7.20
CA GLN A 396 4.01 32.42 6.31
C GLN A 396 5.38 33.06 6.46
N LYS A 397 5.49 34.36 6.78
CA LYS A 397 6.81 35.00 7.03
C LYS A 397 7.59 34.33 8.18
N SER A 398 6.88 33.69 9.12
CA SER A 398 7.50 32.95 10.23
C SER A 398 8.32 31.72 9.79
N THR A 399 8.14 31.24 8.55
CA THR A 399 8.91 30.11 7.98
C THR A 399 10.40 30.39 7.88
N HIS A 400 10.79 31.62 7.56
CA HIS A 400 12.20 32.03 7.45
C HIS A 400 12.94 32.05 8.79
N GLN A 401 12.22 32.09 9.92
CA GLN A 401 12.78 32.26 11.26
C GLN A 401 12.68 31.01 12.13
N SER A 402 11.76 30.10 11.81
CA SER A 402 11.51 28.86 12.56
C SER A 402 12.13 27.60 11.94
N GLY A 403 12.74 27.70 10.75
CA GLY A 403 13.32 26.55 10.04
C GLY A 403 12.30 25.62 9.37
N LEU A 404 11.01 25.95 9.42
CA LEU A 404 9.92 25.20 8.81
C LEU A 404 9.82 25.56 7.32
N LYS A 405 10.26 24.67 6.44
CA LYS A 405 10.31 24.91 4.99
C LYS A 405 8.92 24.94 4.32
N HIS A 406 7.89 24.37 4.94
CA HIS A 406 6.54 24.28 4.39
C HIS A 406 5.49 24.35 5.50
N LEU A 407 4.68 25.41 5.53
CA LEU A 407 3.47 25.51 6.36
C LEU A 407 2.22 25.34 5.49
N PHE A 408 1.13 24.92 6.11
CA PHE A 408 -0.21 24.84 5.53
C PHE A 408 -0.31 23.83 4.37
N PRO A 409 0.04 22.55 4.59
CA PRO A 409 -0.02 21.52 3.56
C PRO A 409 -1.46 21.24 3.11
N THR A 410 -1.64 20.94 1.83
CA THR A 410 -2.93 20.54 1.25
C THR A 410 -2.76 19.37 0.30
N LEU A 411 -3.70 18.43 0.38
CA LEU A 411 -3.81 17.23 -0.46
C LEU A 411 -5.02 17.29 -1.39
N ARG A 412 -6.12 17.96 -1.00
CA ARG A 412 -7.31 18.14 -1.86
C ARG A 412 -7.15 19.38 -2.76
N ALA A 413 -7.67 19.29 -3.99
CA ALA A 413 -7.79 20.45 -4.88
C ALA A 413 -8.66 21.53 -4.21
N GLU A 414 -8.25 22.80 -4.33
CA GLU A 414 -8.94 23.97 -3.75
C GLU A 414 -9.06 23.98 -2.21
N ALA A 415 -8.45 23.03 -1.49
CA ALA A 415 -8.50 22.96 -0.03
C ALA A 415 -7.96 24.22 0.64
N LYS A 416 -6.92 24.83 0.05
CA LYS A 416 -6.24 26.00 0.60
C LYS A 416 -7.20 27.15 0.81
N ALA A 417 -7.93 27.56 -0.23
CA ALA A 417 -8.89 28.67 -0.14
C ALA A 417 -10.04 28.37 0.84
N SER A 418 -10.51 27.12 0.88
CA SER A 418 -11.56 26.72 1.83
C SER A 418 -11.07 26.76 3.28
N LEU A 419 -9.85 26.26 3.55
CA LEU A 419 -9.27 26.24 4.89
C LEU A 419 -8.88 27.64 5.35
N GLU A 420 -8.36 28.48 4.45
CA GLU A 420 -8.12 29.90 4.74
C GLU A 420 -9.41 30.60 5.16
N LYS A 421 -10.54 30.32 4.51
CA LYS A 421 -11.83 30.88 4.89
C LYS A 421 -12.34 30.34 6.23
N GLU A 422 -12.27 29.02 6.43
CA GLU A 422 -12.81 28.33 7.61
C GLU A 422 -12.00 28.64 8.88
N LEU A 423 -10.68 28.70 8.78
CA LEU A 423 -9.76 28.87 9.91
C LEU A 423 -9.32 30.32 10.13
N TRP A 424 -9.73 31.28 9.30
CA TRP A 424 -9.32 32.68 9.41
C TRP A 424 -9.53 33.25 10.82
N ALA A 425 -10.72 33.08 11.40
CA ALA A 425 -11.02 33.62 12.72
C ALA A 425 -10.19 32.94 13.82
N GLU A 426 -9.93 31.64 13.69
CA GLU A 426 -9.02 30.90 14.58
C GLU A 426 -7.58 31.39 14.45
N ALA A 427 -7.11 31.66 13.22
CA ALA A 427 -5.77 32.17 12.95
C ALA A 427 -5.53 33.55 13.58
N VAL A 428 -6.44 34.50 13.35
CA VAL A 428 -6.37 35.85 13.92
C VAL A 428 -6.37 35.78 15.45
N ARG A 429 -7.31 35.04 16.04
CA ARG A 429 -7.38 34.88 17.50
C ARG A 429 -6.12 34.27 18.07
N THR A 430 -5.62 33.20 17.46
CA THR A 430 -4.43 32.50 17.93
C THR A 430 -3.21 33.40 17.89
N LEU A 431 -3.00 34.12 16.78
CA LEU A 431 -1.88 35.04 16.64
C LEU A 431 -1.90 36.14 17.72
N PHE A 432 -3.02 36.85 17.87
CA PHE A 432 -3.13 37.92 18.86
C PHE A 432 -3.09 37.40 20.29
N ALA A 433 -3.76 36.28 20.60
CA ALA A 433 -3.76 35.72 21.95
C ALA A 433 -2.36 35.29 22.40
N VAL A 434 -1.59 34.65 21.50
CA VAL A 434 -0.21 34.25 21.77
C VAL A 434 0.67 35.49 21.92
N ALA A 435 0.58 36.46 21.02
CA ALA A 435 1.36 37.70 21.09
C ALA A 435 1.10 38.50 22.38
N ILE A 436 -0.17 38.66 22.77
CA ILE A 436 -0.57 39.34 24.01
C ILE A 436 0.00 38.62 25.23
N ARG A 437 -0.03 37.28 25.24
CA ARG A 437 0.53 36.49 26.35
C ARG A 437 2.03 36.72 26.52
N TYR A 438 2.79 36.73 25.43
CA TYR A 438 4.22 36.98 25.47
C TYR A 438 4.55 38.44 25.83
N GLU A 439 3.81 39.42 25.32
CA GLU A 439 4.01 40.83 25.69
C GLU A 439 3.69 41.09 27.16
N LYS A 440 2.63 40.47 27.71
CA LYS A 440 2.33 40.56 29.14
C LYS A 440 3.47 39.98 29.97
N ARG A 441 3.95 38.79 29.60
CA ARG A 441 5.07 38.12 30.30
C ARG A 441 6.30 39.01 30.31
N GLU A 442 6.67 39.60 29.17
CA GLU A 442 7.83 40.49 29.04
C GLU A 442 7.75 41.75 29.92
N ARG A 443 6.54 42.19 30.29
CA ARG A 443 6.34 43.37 31.15
C ARG A 443 6.27 43.04 32.64
N ASP A 444 6.03 41.77 32.97
CA ASP A 444 6.01 41.26 34.34
C ASP A 444 7.44 40.88 34.81
N PHE A 445 8.41 40.79 33.89
CA PHE A 445 9.86 40.65 34.13
C PHE A 445 10.57 41.97 33.80
#